data_AF-A0A388TB74-F1
#
_entry.id   AF-A0A388TB74-F1
#
_cell.length_a   1.000
_cell.length_b   1.000
_cell.length_c   1.000
_cell.angle_alpha   90.00
_cell.angle_beta   90.00
_cell.angle_gamma   90.00
#
_symmetry.space_group_name_H-M   'P 1'
#
loop_
_entity.id
_entity.type
_entity.pdbx_description
1 polymer ?
#
loop_
_entity_poly.entity_id
_entity_poly.type
_entity_poly.pdbx_seq_one_letter_code
_entity_poly.pdbx_strand_id
1 'polypeptide(L)' 'LHDTFGEGRVLKVFGKGAEQALEIQFARARKSLLVKYAKMNKL' A
#
# COMPACT_ATOMS: atom_id res chain seq x y z
N LEU A 1 -6.91 3.79 4.50
CA LEU A 1 -7.93 2.79 4.11
C LEU A 1 -7.79 2.50 2.61
N HIS A 2 -7.75 1.23 2.20
CA HIS A 2 -7.78 0.83 0.79
C HIS A 2 -9.15 0.24 0.44
N ASP A 3 -9.81 0.73 -0.61
CA ASP A 3 -11.21 0.39 -0.93
C ASP A 3 -11.47 -1.11 -1.08
N THR A 4 -10.53 -1.85 -1.67
CA THR A 4 -10.65 -3.31 -1.89
C THR A 4 -10.20 -4.17 -0.70
N PHE A 5 -9.20 -3.74 0.06
CA PHE A 5 -8.51 -4.60 1.04
C PHE A 5 -8.70 -4.14 2.49
N GLY A 6 -9.42 -3.03 2.69
CA GLY A 6 -9.66 -2.44 3.99
C GLY A 6 -8.43 -1.76 4.57
N GLU A 7 -8.30 -1.81 5.88
CA GLU A 7 -7.16 -1.27 6.61
C GLU A 7 -5.95 -2.19 6.48
N GLY A 8 -4.78 -1.59 6.28
CA GLY A 8 -3.53 -2.31 6.17
C GLY A 8 -2.39 -1.49 6.74
N ARG A 9 -1.39 -2.18 7.29
CA ARG A 9 -0.19 -1.56 7.85
C ARG A 9 0.93 -1.63 6.82
N VAL A 10 1.53 -0.47 6.52
CA VAL A 10 2.74 -0.42 5.69
C VAL A 10 3.88 -1.07 6.45
N LEU A 11 4.50 -2.07 5.83
CA LEU A 11 5.66 -2.78 6.37
C LEU A 11 6.97 -2.23 5.81
N LYS A 12 7.01 -1.98 4.50
CA LYS A 12 8.20 -1.51 3.78
C LYS A 12 7.81 -0.55 2.67
N VAL A 13 8.75 0.34 2.36
CA VAL A 13 8.69 1.24 1.21
C VAL A 13 9.90 0.94 0.34
N PHE A 14 9.68 0.79 -0.96
CA PHE A 14 10.76 0.55 -1.93
C PHE A 14 10.50 1.29 -3.23
N GLY A 15 11.54 1.44 -4.05
CA GLY A 15 11.51 2.34 -5.20
C GLY A 15 11.61 3.83 -4.80
N LYS A 16 11.60 4.71 -5.81
CA LYS A 16 11.68 6.18 -5.63
C LYS A 16 10.79 6.88 -6.66
N GLY A 17 10.30 8.07 -6.32
CA GLY A 17 9.50 8.90 -7.23
C GLY A 17 8.21 8.20 -7.68
N ALA A 18 7.92 8.24 -8.98
CA ALA A 18 6.70 7.66 -9.55
C ALA A 18 6.62 6.12 -9.46
N GLU A 19 7.75 5.45 -9.25
CA GLU A 19 7.84 3.99 -9.09
C GLU A 19 7.99 3.57 -7.62
N GLN A 20 7.68 4.47 -6.69
CA GLN A 20 7.61 4.10 -5.28
C GLN A 20 6.44 3.14 -5.05
N ALA A 21 6.73 2.05 -4.34
CA ALA A 21 5.77 1.03 -3.96
C ALA A 21 5.82 0.76 -2.46
N LEU A 22 4.67 0.36 -1.93
CA LEU A 22 4.44 0.04 -0.53
C LEU A 22 4.16 -1.43 -0.40
N GLU A 23 4.86 -2.07 0.51
CA GLU A 23 4.46 -3.37 1.03
C GLU A 23 3.49 -3.17 2.17
N ILE A 24 2.29 -3.72 2.03
CA ILE A 24 1.22 -3.54 3.00
C ILE A 24 0.73 -4.90 3.45
N GLN A 25 0.70 -5.08 4.77
CA GLN A 25 0.01 -6.18 5.40
C GLN A 25 -1.44 -5.79 5.65
N PHE A 26 -2.35 -6.38 4.88
CA PHE A 26 -3.79 -6.35 5.15
C PHE A 26 -4.18 -7.55 6.02
N ALA A 27 -5.37 -7.53 6.62
CA ALA A 27 -5.83 -8.56 7.54
C ALA A 27 -5.77 -10.00 6.97
N ARG A 28 -5.96 -10.15 5.65
CA ARG A 28 -6.01 -11.47 4.98
C ARG A 28 -4.90 -11.73 3.98
N ALA A 29 -4.08 -10.72 3.65
CA ALA A 29 -3.05 -10.85 2.61
C ALA A 29 -1.97 -9.77 2.74
N ARG A 30 -0.76 -10.13 2.30
CA ARG A 30 0.32 -9.17 2.05
C ARG A 30 0.30 -8.78 0.58
N LYS A 31 0.36 -7.48 0.28
CA LYS A 31 0.32 -6.96 -1.09
C LYS A 31 1.37 -5.88 -1.28
N SER A 32 1.91 -5.81 -2.49
CA SER A 32 2.79 -4.75 -2.95
C SER A 32 1.99 -3.84 -3.88
N LEU A 33 1.91 -2.55 -3.54
CA LEU A 33 1.09 -1.57 -4.24
C LEU A 33 1.94 -0.37 -4.66
N LEU A 34 1.92 -0.01 -5.95
CA LEU A 34 2.54 1.22 -6.45
C LEU A 34 1.76 2.43 -5.94
N VAL A 35 2.45 3.38 -5.30
CA VAL A 35 1.84 4.57 -4.66
C VAL A 35 0.99 5.37 -5.66
N LYS A 36 1.44 5.52 -6.91
CA LYS A 36 0.71 6.28 -7.95
C LYS A 36 -0.69 5.72 -8.28
N TYR A 37 -0.94 4.44 -8.03
CA TYR A 37 -2.23 3.79 -8.29
C TYR A 37 -2.94 3.35 -7.01
N ALA A 38 -2.21 3.24 -5.91
CA ALA A 38 -2.76 2.92 -4.61
C ALA A 38 -3.49 4.16 -4.09
N LYS A 39 -4.78 4.29 -4.40
CA LYS A 39 -5.69 5.30 -3.84
C LYS A 39 -5.83 5.09 -2.33
N MET A 40 -4.77 5.39 -1.58
CA MET A 40 -4.72 5.20 -0.14
C MET A 40 -4.87 6.53 0.56
N ASN A 41 -5.94 6.66 1.34
CA ASN A 41 -6.07 7.75 2.29
C ASN A 41 -5.34 7.37 3.57
N LYS A 42 -4.41 8.23 4.00
CA LYS A 42 -3.77 8.13 5.32
C LYS A 42 -4.84 8.47 6.36
N LEU A 43 -5.09 7.53 7.27
CA LEU A 43 -5.87 7.77 8.48
C LEU A 43 -4.98 8.43 9.54
#